data_AF-A0A2G2KCE5-F1
#
_entry.id   AF-A0A2G2KCE5-F1
#
_cell.length_a   1.000
_cell.length_b   1.000
_cell.length_c   1.000
_cell.angle_alpha   90.00
_cell.angle_beta   90.00
_cell.angle_gamma   90.00
#
_symmetry.space_group_name_H-M   'P 1'
#
loop_
_entity.id
_entity.type
_entity.pdbx_description
1 polymer ?
#
loop_
_entity_poly.entity_id
_entity_poly.type
_entity_poly.pdbx_seq_one_letter_code
_entity_poly.pdbx_strand_id
1 'polypeptide(L)'
;MRFYRVLIAMFFISVLTLLSCKKEKKQEVIPTEIGFKYEGNLQLLDSINTVIKKIKIEIADNDFERQTGLMYRKQMDNNKGMLFIFDKSEIKSFYMKNTYIPLDIIYIDANNTIINIVKNAEPLNETSLFSDAPAKYVLEINAGLSDIWGIKKGYKINYSKL
;
A
#
# COMPACT_ATOMS: atom_id res chain seq x y z
N MET A 1 68.94 34.60 38.56
CA MET A 1 68.67 35.91 37.94
C MET A 1 68.25 35.64 36.48
N ARG A 2 66.97 35.35 36.22
CA ARG A 2 65.96 36.31 35.72
C ARG A 2 66.52 37.17 34.59
N PHE A 3 66.29 36.82 33.32
CA PHE A 3 66.29 37.80 32.22
C PHE A 3 65.63 37.22 30.94
N TYR A 4 64.64 37.96 30.43
CA TYR A 4 63.96 37.90 29.11
C TYR A 4 63.21 36.60 28.74
N ARG A 5 61.88 36.49 28.63
CA ARG A 5 60.77 37.41 28.31
C ARG A 5 60.92 38.17 26.97
N VAL A 6 60.22 37.61 25.98
CA VAL A 6 59.48 38.22 24.84
C VAL A 6 60.16 38.16 23.45
N LEU A 7 59.31 37.81 22.46
CA LEU A 7 59.49 37.65 21.01
C LEU A 7 60.08 36.29 20.61
N ILE A 8 59.30 35.37 20.05
CA ILE A 8 58.83 35.44 18.66
C ILE A 8 57.41 34.88 18.52
N ALA A 9 56.61 35.61 17.75
CA ALA A 9 55.26 35.30 17.32
C ALA A 9 55.23 34.19 16.24
N MET A 10 54.03 33.69 15.97
CA MET A 10 53.63 32.77 14.89
C MET A 10 53.81 31.26 15.18
N PHE A 11 52.77 30.65 15.75
CA PHE A 11 52.16 29.46 15.14
C PHE A 11 50.70 29.33 15.62
N PHE A 12 49.87 30.17 15.02
CA PHE A 12 48.44 29.89 14.91
C PHE A 12 48.28 28.74 13.90
N ILE A 13 47.24 27.92 14.11
CA ILE A 13 46.64 26.94 13.17
C ILE A 13 47.04 25.47 13.39
N SER A 14 45.97 24.63 13.40
CA SER A 14 45.95 23.23 12.97
C SER A 14 46.41 22.21 14.02
N VAL A 15 45.62 21.26 14.53
CA VAL A 15 44.37 20.65 14.07
C VAL A 15 43.65 20.08 15.29
N LEU A 16 42.47 20.60 15.60
CA LEU A 16 41.49 19.91 16.43
C LEU A 16 40.35 19.51 15.49
N THR A 17 40.52 18.43 14.73
CA THR A 17 39.43 17.77 13.98
C THR A 17 39.91 16.51 13.24
N LEU A 18 39.15 15.42 13.45
CA LEU A 18 38.89 14.30 12.53
C LEU A 18 40.06 13.31 12.36
N LEU A 19 39.91 12.00 12.61
CA LEU A 19 38.97 11.11 11.92
C LEU A 19 38.62 9.91 12.81
N SER A 20 37.48 9.99 13.52
CA SER A 20 36.73 8.80 13.90
C SER A 20 36.09 8.21 12.64
N CYS A 21 36.88 7.57 11.79
CA CYS A 21 36.38 6.78 10.66
C CYS A 21 35.90 5.43 11.17
N LYS A 22 34.76 5.40 11.87
CA LYS A 22 33.97 4.17 11.98
C LYS A 22 33.36 3.95 10.60
N LYS A 23 33.96 3.04 9.83
CA LYS A 23 33.43 2.60 8.55
C LYS A 23 32.11 1.88 8.82
N GLU A 24 31.01 2.62 8.78
CA GLU A 24 29.67 2.03 8.80
C GLU A 24 29.55 1.14 7.56
N LYS A 25 29.37 -0.16 7.78
CA LYS A 25 28.96 -1.08 6.72
C LYS A 25 27.62 -0.56 6.20
N LYS A 26 27.62 -0.02 4.99
CA LYS A 26 26.40 0.28 4.24
C LYS A 26 25.67 -1.05 4.07
N GLN A 27 24.66 -1.28 4.90
CA GLN A 27 23.79 -2.44 4.78
C GLN A 27 23.05 -2.28 3.46
N GLU A 28 23.44 -3.07 2.46
CA GLU A 28 22.72 -3.15 1.20
C GLU A 28 21.39 -3.84 1.51
N VAL A 29 20.32 -3.05 1.58
CA VAL A 29 18.97 -3.55 1.86
C VAL A 29 18.54 -4.32 0.62
N ILE A 30 18.75 -5.63 0.61
CA ILE A 30 18.14 -6.51 -0.39
C ILE A 30 16.63 -6.33 -0.24
N PRO A 31 15.89 -5.86 -1.27
CA PRO A 31 14.45 -5.75 -1.18
C PRO A 31 13.90 -7.15 -0.93
N THR A 32 13.43 -7.40 0.29
CA THR A 32 12.72 -8.63 0.60
C THR A 32 11.38 -8.54 -0.13
N GLU A 33 11.06 -9.53 -0.96
CA GLU A 33 9.75 -9.59 -1.62
C GLU A 33 8.65 -9.62 -0.56
N ILE A 34 7.70 -8.68 -0.66
CA ILE A 34 6.55 -8.63 0.25
C ILE A 34 5.62 -9.79 -0.11
N GLY A 35 5.66 -10.86 0.68
CA GLY A 35 4.82 -12.03 0.49
C GLY A 35 3.35 -11.73 0.82
N PHE A 36 2.45 -12.46 0.14
CA PHE A 36 1.01 -12.39 0.42
C PHE A 36 0.66 -13.06 1.75
N LYS A 37 -0.01 -12.33 2.65
CA LYS A 37 -0.52 -12.81 3.93
C LYS A 37 -1.97 -13.29 3.78
N TYR A 38 -2.20 -14.59 3.89
CA TYR A 38 -3.56 -15.13 3.82
C TYR A 38 -4.31 -14.88 5.13
N GLU A 39 -5.29 -13.98 5.12
CA GLU A 39 -6.01 -13.52 6.33
C GLU A 39 -7.51 -13.70 6.25
N GLY A 40 -8.04 -14.05 5.07
CA GLY A 40 -9.46 -14.24 4.90
C GLY A 40 -9.83 -14.81 3.55
N ASN A 41 -11.10 -15.16 3.42
CA ASN A 41 -11.72 -15.55 2.16
C ASN A 41 -12.75 -14.51 1.76
N LEU A 42 -12.85 -14.21 0.46
CA LEU A 42 -13.87 -13.33 -0.09
C LEU A 42 -14.60 -14.04 -1.24
N GLN A 43 -15.92 -13.86 -1.28
CA GLN A 43 -16.81 -14.31 -2.33
C GLN A 43 -17.42 -13.10 -3.03
N LEU A 44 -17.37 -13.11 -4.36
CA LEU A 44 -18.12 -12.18 -5.22
C LEU A 44 -19.42 -12.84 -5.63
N LEU A 45 -20.53 -12.12 -5.49
CA LEU A 45 -21.90 -12.61 -5.62
C LEU A 45 -22.65 -11.78 -6.66
N ASP A 46 -23.41 -12.42 -7.54
CA ASP A 46 -24.24 -11.73 -8.52
C ASP A 46 -25.50 -11.09 -7.91
N SER A 47 -26.38 -10.54 -8.76
CA SER A 47 -27.63 -9.87 -8.34
C SER A 47 -28.64 -10.80 -7.66
N ILE A 48 -28.50 -12.12 -7.79
CA ILE A 48 -29.36 -13.12 -7.13
C ILE A 48 -28.62 -13.88 -6.01
N ASN A 49 -27.45 -13.38 -5.59
CA ASN A 49 -26.57 -13.96 -4.56
C ASN A 49 -25.93 -15.31 -4.94
N THR A 50 -25.74 -15.59 -6.23
CA THR A 50 -24.94 -16.73 -6.70
C THR A 50 -23.46 -16.38 -6.65
N VAL A 51 -22.62 -17.30 -6.17
CA VAL A 51 -21.16 -17.08 -6.11
C VAL A 51 -20.56 -17.11 -7.52
N ILE A 52 -19.98 -15.98 -7.92
CA ILE A 52 -19.24 -15.81 -9.18
C ILE A 52 -17.78 -16.25 -9.01
N LYS A 53 -17.15 -15.82 -7.92
CA LYS A 53 -15.72 -16.04 -7.68
C LYS A 53 -15.43 -16.13 -6.19
N LYS A 54 -14.45 -16.97 -5.83
CA LYS A 54 -13.83 -17.01 -4.50
C LYS A 54 -12.37 -16.65 -4.63
N ILE A 55 -11.90 -15.78 -3.74
CA ILE A 55 -10.50 -15.36 -3.66
C ILE A 55 -10.00 -15.38 -2.22
N LYS A 56 -8.69 -15.48 -2.06
CA LYS A 56 -8.01 -15.25 -0.78
C LYS A 56 -7.76 -13.76 -0.62
N ILE A 57 -7.84 -13.23 0.59
CA ILE A 57 -7.60 -11.81 0.85
C ILE A 57 -6.55 -11.58 1.94
N GLU A 58 -5.74 -10.54 1.76
CA GLU A 58 -5.13 -9.80 2.86
C GLU A 58 -6.15 -8.78 3.38
N ILE A 59 -6.03 -8.36 4.63
CA ILE A 59 -6.93 -7.39 5.26
C ILE A 59 -6.14 -6.17 5.68
N ALA A 60 -6.63 -5.00 5.28
CA ALA A 60 -6.12 -3.71 5.71
C ALA A 60 -7.17 -3.01 6.58
N ASP A 61 -7.10 -3.18 7.90
CA ASP A 61 -8.10 -2.66 8.84
C ASP A 61 -7.55 -1.66 9.87
N ASN A 62 -6.24 -1.37 9.82
CA ASN A 62 -5.64 -0.21 10.49
C ASN A 62 -5.06 0.83 9.51
N ASP A 63 -4.73 2.01 10.02
CA ASP A 63 -4.25 3.13 9.19
C ASP A 63 -2.97 2.83 8.44
N PHE A 64 -2.04 2.10 9.05
CA PHE A 64 -0.76 1.76 8.44
C PHE A 64 -0.94 0.80 7.26
N GLU A 65 -1.74 -0.25 7.45
CA GLU A 65 -2.07 -1.21 6.39
C GLU A 65 -2.82 -0.53 5.25
N ARG A 66 -3.79 0.33 5.56
CA ARG A 66 -4.56 1.06 4.54
C ARG A 66 -3.69 2.04 3.73
N GLN A 67 -2.77 2.73 4.38
CA GLN A 67 -1.84 3.65 3.69
C GLN A 67 -0.82 2.91 2.84
N THR A 68 -0.40 1.70 3.26
CA THR A 68 0.59 0.90 2.54
C THR A 68 -0.04 0.13 1.38
N GLY A 69 -1.22 -0.45 1.57
CA GLY A 69 -1.93 -1.21 0.55
C GLY A 69 -1.05 -2.24 -0.16
N LEU A 70 -1.15 -2.27 -1.50
CA LEU A 70 -0.34 -3.13 -2.38
C LEU A 70 1.01 -2.52 -2.82
N MET A 71 1.49 -1.45 -2.17
CA MET A 71 2.76 -0.81 -2.52
C MET A 71 3.94 -1.79 -2.56
N TYR A 72 4.88 -1.52 -3.47
CA TYR A 72 6.14 -2.20 -3.69
C TYR A 72 6.08 -3.68 -4.12
N ARG A 73 4.90 -4.30 -4.16
CA ARG A 73 4.72 -5.66 -4.70
C ARG A 73 4.92 -5.65 -6.22
N LYS A 74 5.56 -6.70 -6.75
CA LYS A 74 5.80 -6.86 -8.20
C LYS A 74 4.76 -7.74 -8.89
N GLN A 75 4.08 -8.59 -8.13
CA GLN A 75 3.06 -9.51 -8.63
C GLN A 75 2.08 -9.89 -7.52
N MET A 76 0.88 -10.32 -7.92
CA MET A 76 -0.13 -10.93 -7.08
C MET A 76 -0.87 -11.97 -7.93
N ASP A 77 -1.22 -13.13 -7.37
CA ASP A 77 -1.97 -14.14 -8.14
C ASP A 77 -3.40 -13.69 -8.40
N ASN A 78 -3.98 -14.09 -9.53
CA ASN A 78 -5.35 -13.71 -9.90
C ASN A 78 -6.45 -14.24 -8.96
N ASN A 79 -6.14 -15.14 -8.04
CA ASN A 79 -7.08 -15.62 -7.01
C ASN A 79 -6.86 -14.96 -5.63
N LYS A 80 -6.16 -13.81 -5.61
CA LYS A 80 -5.84 -13.03 -4.43
C LYS A 80 -6.32 -11.58 -4.59
N GLY A 81 -6.50 -10.91 -3.47
CA GLY A 81 -6.78 -9.48 -3.40
C GLY A 81 -6.49 -8.92 -2.01
N MET A 82 -6.69 -7.62 -1.85
CA MET A 82 -6.62 -6.96 -0.55
C MET A 82 -7.96 -6.28 -0.24
N LEU A 83 -8.53 -6.57 0.93
CA LEU A 83 -9.75 -5.95 1.40
C LEU A 83 -9.42 -4.88 2.45
N PHE A 84 -9.70 -3.63 2.10
CA PHE A 84 -9.60 -2.49 3.00
C PHE A 84 -10.91 -2.35 3.76
N ILE A 85 -10.84 -2.27 5.09
CA ILE A 85 -11.98 -2.13 5.98
C ILE A 85 -11.86 -0.79 6.70
N PHE A 86 -12.91 0.02 6.63
CA PHE A 86 -12.95 1.34 7.27
C PHE A 86 -13.95 1.37 8.42
N ASP A 87 -13.74 2.21 9.42
CA ASP A 87 -14.69 2.36 10.55
C ASP A 87 -15.96 3.11 10.16
N LYS A 88 -15.84 4.06 9.24
CA LYS A 88 -16.95 4.90 8.76
C LYS A 88 -17.17 4.73 7.26
N SER A 89 -18.44 4.72 6.87
CA SER A 89 -18.84 4.77 5.46
C SER A 89 -18.80 6.22 4.99
N GLU A 90 -17.85 6.55 4.12
CA GLU A 90 -17.60 7.90 3.63
C GLU A 90 -17.10 7.82 2.18
N ILE A 91 -17.07 8.93 1.45
CA ILE A 91 -16.39 8.96 0.15
C ILE A 91 -14.92 8.60 0.36
N LYS A 92 -14.46 7.55 -0.31
CA LYS A 92 -13.07 7.10 -0.28
C LYS A 92 -12.39 7.49 -1.59
N SER A 93 -11.11 7.80 -1.51
CA SER A 93 -10.25 7.87 -2.69
C SER A 93 -9.02 7.01 -2.47
N PHE A 94 -8.58 6.39 -3.55
CA PHE A 94 -7.34 5.64 -3.64
C PHE A 94 -6.45 6.27 -4.71
N TYR A 95 -5.17 5.89 -4.69
CA TYR A 95 -4.18 6.24 -5.69
C TYR A 95 -3.24 5.05 -5.90
N MET A 96 -2.35 5.13 -6.88
CA MET A 96 -1.41 4.06 -7.23
C MET A 96 0.04 4.38 -6.88
N LYS A 97 0.27 5.35 -5.98
CA LYS A 97 1.60 5.70 -5.44
C LYS A 97 2.36 4.45 -5.02
N ASN A 98 3.57 4.26 -5.54
CA ASN A 98 4.44 3.12 -5.26
C ASN A 98 3.83 1.73 -5.53
N THR A 99 2.70 1.64 -6.21
CA THR A 99 2.06 0.36 -6.60
C THR A 99 2.48 0.02 -8.03
N TYR A 100 3.16 -1.13 -8.21
CA TYR A 100 3.68 -1.55 -9.51
C TYR A 100 2.74 -2.48 -10.29
N ILE A 101 1.81 -3.12 -9.60
CA ILE A 101 0.80 -4.01 -10.20
C ILE A 101 -0.36 -3.12 -10.66
N PRO A 102 -0.86 -3.22 -11.89
CA PRO A 102 -2.09 -2.54 -12.29
C PRO A 102 -3.28 -3.21 -11.58
N LEU A 103 -4.24 -2.41 -11.09
CA LEU A 103 -5.33 -2.91 -10.24
C LEU A 103 -6.71 -2.52 -10.77
N ASP A 104 -7.71 -3.34 -10.47
CA ASP A 104 -9.09 -2.90 -10.41
C ASP A 104 -9.41 -2.56 -8.94
N ILE A 105 -9.99 -1.38 -8.70
CA ILE A 105 -10.37 -0.87 -7.38
C ILE A 105 -11.89 -0.90 -7.28
N ILE A 106 -12.41 -1.74 -6.39
CA ILE A 106 -13.84 -2.01 -6.24
C ILE A 106 -14.32 -1.37 -4.95
N TYR A 107 -15.16 -0.34 -5.06
CA TYR A 107 -15.75 0.36 -3.93
C TYR A 107 -17.05 -0.32 -3.48
N ILE A 108 -17.21 -0.49 -2.18
CA ILE A 108 -18.29 -1.33 -1.61
C ILE A 108 -18.91 -0.62 -0.40
N ASP A 109 -20.24 -0.58 -0.36
CA ASP A 109 -20.99 0.06 0.72
C ASP A 109 -21.06 -0.80 2.00
N ALA A 110 -21.68 -0.25 3.05
CA ALA A 110 -21.84 -0.94 4.34
C ALA A 110 -22.75 -2.18 4.27
N ASN A 111 -23.56 -2.33 3.21
CA ASN A 111 -24.41 -3.48 2.94
C ASN A 111 -23.72 -4.52 2.04
N ASN A 112 -22.40 -4.43 1.90
CA ASN A 112 -21.56 -5.27 1.05
C ASN A 112 -21.90 -5.19 -0.44
N THR A 113 -22.51 -4.10 -0.91
CA THR A 113 -22.91 -3.91 -2.30
C THR A 113 -21.88 -3.05 -3.04
N ILE A 114 -21.48 -3.49 -4.25
CA ILE A 114 -20.53 -2.79 -5.10
C ILE A 114 -21.15 -1.48 -5.60
N ILE A 115 -20.49 -0.38 -5.29
CA ILE A 115 -20.87 0.99 -5.66
C ILE A 115 -20.39 1.31 -7.09
N ASN A 116 -19.09 1.19 -7.32
CA ASN A 116 -18.43 1.40 -8.60
C ASN A 116 -17.10 0.63 -8.65
N ILE A 117 -16.57 0.47 -9.86
CA ILE A 117 -15.29 -0.19 -10.12
C ILE A 117 -14.46 0.77 -10.94
N VAL A 118 -13.30 1.17 -10.41
CA VAL A 118 -12.27 1.85 -11.17
C VAL A 118 -11.38 0.77 -11.77
N LYS A 119 -11.48 0.59 -13.08
CA LYS A 119 -10.77 -0.49 -13.80
C LYS A 119 -9.41 -0.03 -14.26
N ASN A 120 -8.46 -0.96 -14.30
CA ASN A 120 -7.13 -0.74 -14.87
C ASN A 120 -6.43 0.51 -14.32
N ALA A 121 -6.51 0.72 -13.01
CA ALA A 121 -5.78 1.78 -12.32
C ALA A 121 -4.29 1.66 -12.65
N GLU A 122 -3.72 2.76 -13.14
CA GLU A 122 -2.38 2.80 -13.71
C GLU A 122 -1.30 2.78 -12.62
N PRO A 123 -0.29 1.89 -12.70
CA PRO A 123 0.82 1.88 -11.76
C PRO A 123 1.48 3.24 -11.60
N LEU A 124 1.84 3.60 -10.37
CA LEU A 124 2.52 4.84 -10.00
C LEU A 124 1.75 6.15 -10.25
N ASN A 125 0.49 6.07 -10.69
CA ASN A 125 -0.35 7.25 -10.91
C ASN A 125 -0.95 7.73 -9.57
N GLU A 126 -0.59 8.93 -9.13
CA GLU A 126 -1.09 9.50 -7.86
C GLU A 126 -2.43 10.26 -8.00
N THR A 127 -3.06 10.23 -9.18
CA THR A 127 -4.40 10.80 -9.37
C THR A 127 -5.41 10.11 -8.47
N SER A 128 -6.22 10.89 -7.76
CA SER A 128 -7.25 10.35 -6.88
C SER A 128 -8.35 9.66 -7.69
N LEU A 129 -8.62 8.40 -7.34
CA LEU A 129 -9.66 7.56 -7.89
C LEU A 129 -10.74 7.44 -6.83
N PHE A 130 -11.95 7.97 -7.08
CA PHE A 130 -12.98 8.11 -6.05
C PHE A 130 -14.05 7.02 -6.09
N SER A 131 -14.63 6.74 -4.92
CA SER A 131 -15.92 6.07 -4.81
C SER A 131 -17.05 7.03 -5.24
N ASP A 132 -18.04 6.52 -5.98
CA ASP A 132 -19.19 7.34 -6.40
C ASP A 132 -20.18 7.64 -5.25
N ALA A 133 -20.07 6.90 -4.14
CA ALA A 133 -20.92 7.00 -2.95
C ALA A 133 -20.14 6.54 -1.71
N PRO A 134 -20.66 6.77 -0.48
CA PRO A 134 -19.96 6.37 0.74
C PRO A 134 -19.63 4.87 0.78
N ALA A 135 -18.34 4.55 0.85
CA ALA A 135 -17.82 3.19 0.87
C ALA A 135 -17.34 2.83 2.30
N LYS A 136 -17.70 1.61 2.73
CA LYS A 136 -17.25 1.00 3.98
C LYS A 136 -16.08 0.05 3.74
N TYR A 137 -15.99 -0.50 2.52
CA TYR A 137 -14.92 -1.39 2.11
C TYR A 137 -14.41 -1.02 0.72
N VAL A 138 -13.16 -1.38 0.46
CA VAL A 138 -12.55 -1.32 -0.88
C VAL A 138 -11.82 -2.64 -1.12
N LEU A 139 -12.02 -3.23 -2.29
CA LEU A 139 -11.31 -4.45 -2.71
C LEU A 139 -10.39 -4.10 -3.88
N GLU A 140 -9.10 -4.37 -3.71
CA GLU A 140 -8.12 -4.32 -4.80
C GLU A 140 -7.85 -5.74 -5.32
N ILE A 141 -7.92 -5.90 -6.64
CA ILE A 141 -7.56 -7.11 -7.39
C ILE A 141 -6.71 -6.72 -8.61
N ASN A 142 -6.03 -7.67 -9.25
CA ASN A 142 -5.29 -7.37 -10.49
C ASN A 142 -6.23 -6.79 -11.56
N ALA A 143 -5.71 -5.83 -12.32
CA ALA A 143 -6.44 -5.14 -13.38
C ALA A 143 -7.08 -6.11 -14.40
N GLY A 144 -8.29 -5.75 -14.84
CA GLY A 144 -9.06 -6.49 -15.84
C GLY A 144 -9.78 -7.72 -15.30
N LEU A 145 -9.49 -8.16 -14.07
CA LEU A 145 -10.20 -9.30 -13.47
C LEU A 145 -11.68 -9.01 -13.24
N SER A 146 -12.04 -7.75 -13.00
CA SER A 146 -13.45 -7.38 -12.86
C SER A 146 -14.26 -7.68 -14.13
N ASP A 147 -13.68 -7.43 -15.30
CA ASP A 147 -14.28 -7.75 -16.60
C ASP A 147 -14.29 -9.26 -16.87
N ILE A 148 -13.16 -9.94 -16.62
CA ILE A 148 -13.05 -11.39 -16.81
C ILE A 148 -14.07 -12.15 -15.96
N TRP A 149 -14.36 -11.68 -14.75
CA TRP A 149 -15.34 -12.30 -13.86
C TRP A 149 -16.76 -11.76 -14.05
N GLY A 150 -16.94 -10.73 -14.88
CA GLY A 150 -18.25 -10.13 -15.15
C GLY A 150 -18.90 -9.49 -13.92
N ILE A 151 -18.12 -9.00 -12.95
CA ILE A 151 -18.65 -8.32 -11.77
C ILE A 151 -19.12 -6.90 -12.13
N LYS A 152 -20.20 -6.44 -11.49
CA LYS A 152 -20.90 -5.21 -11.85
C LYS A 152 -21.32 -4.43 -10.61
N LYS A 153 -21.62 -3.14 -10.80
CA LYS A 153 -22.33 -2.33 -9.80
C LYS A 153 -23.61 -3.04 -9.35
N GLY A 154 -23.89 -3.00 -8.05
CA GLY A 154 -25.05 -3.65 -7.43
C GLY A 154 -24.83 -5.13 -7.04
N TYR A 155 -23.73 -5.74 -7.47
CA TYR A 155 -23.34 -7.07 -7.00
C TYR A 155 -22.81 -7.00 -5.58
N LYS A 156 -22.64 -8.16 -4.93
CA LYS A 156 -22.30 -8.20 -3.51
C LYS A 156 -20.98 -8.91 -3.26
N ILE A 157 -20.42 -8.64 -2.08
CA ILE A 157 -19.37 -9.46 -1.49
C ILE A 157 -19.87 -10.15 -0.22
N ASN A 158 -19.21 -11.25 0.11
CA ASN A 158 -19.19 -11.80 1.46
C ASN A 158 -17.74 -12.15 1.79
N TYR A 159 -17.30 -11.89 3.01
CA TYR A 159 -15.95 -12.25 3.44
C TYR A 159 -15.92 -12.80 4.85
N SER A 160 -14.91 -13.61 5.14
CA SER A 160 -14.59 -14.07 6.48
C SER A 160 -13.11 -13.86 6.76
N LYS A 161 -12.80 -13.40 7.97
CA LYS A 161 -11.44 -13.40 8.51
C LYS A 161 -11.10 -14.82 9.00
N LEU A 162 -9.82 -15.19 8.97
CA LEU A 162 -9.30 -16.42 9.57
C LEU A 162 -9.11 -16.29 11.09
#